data_AF-A0A3D5UK04-F1
#
_entry.id   AF-A0A3D5UK04-F1
#
_cell.length_a   1.000
_cell.length_b   1.000
_cell.length_c   1.000
_cell.angle_alpha   90.00
_cell.angle_beta   90.00
_cell.angle_gamma   90.00
#
_symmetry.space_group_name_H-M   'P 1'
#
loop_
_entity.id
_entity.type
_entity.pdbx_description
1 polymer ?
#
loop_
_entity_poly.entity_id
_entity_poly.type
_entity_poly.pdbx_seq_one_letter_code
_entity_poly.pdbx_strand_id
1 'polypeptide(L)'
;MPGAMKTFLNVGMNDAIAEAYSKKEGCGWTAWDCYRRFLQSWGMAYGMKRDDFDQIMKEHKEKRGVAFKIQFTDDQMKQLALSYKEALTKRGIHVKDEPFEQLKLAIHSVMDSWFSESAINYRNHSQVAEEWGTAVVVQEMVLGNQSDNSGSGVIFTSSPFNGTTGMNLYGDFALCSQGEDIVSGLVNTLPITEDQRKRHYKDSSMSLESAFPKIYQALMRYAKRLLEEYGFVHQEIEFTFESEQPDDLYILQTRNQNLKKSTSFESFAPPLKQMQRVGYGIGVSSGVLSGILAFDLDDIHTLKEEQPDQKIILVRPDTVPDDIPQIFACDGLITAKGGVTSHAAVTA
;
A
#
# COMPACT_ATOMS: atom_id res chain seq x y z
N MET A 1 -2.71 12.66 5.00
CA MET A 1 -1.35 12.31 5.41
C MET A 1 -1.14 10.83 5.12
N PRO A 2 -0.91 10.45 3.84
CA PRO A 2 -0.72 9.05 3.47
C PRO A 2 0.47 8.47 4.24
N GLY A 3 0.28 7.27 4.81
CA GLY A 3 1.30 6.56 5.57
C GLY A 3 1.65 7.13 6.95
N ALA A 4 1.53 8.44 7.20
CA ALA A 4 2.03 9.06 8.44
C ALA A 4 1.19 8.79 9.71
N MET A 5 -0.04 8.29 9.55
CA MET A 5 -0.98 8.01 10.64
C MET A 5 -1.14 6.50 10.84
N LYS A 6 -1.44 6.07 12.07
CA LYS A 6 -1.74 4.66 12.35
C LYS A 6 -3.10 4.27 11.76
N THR A 7 -3.19 3.08 11.19
CA THR A 7 -4.43 2.44 10.74
C THR A 7 -4.51 1.03 11.30
N PHE A 8 -5.70 0.62 11.71
CA PHE A 8 -5.96 -0.74 12.16
C PHE A 8 -6.98 -1.40 11.24
N LEU A 9 -6.66 -2.58 10.73
CA LEU A 9 -7.59 -3.45 10.03
C LEU A 9 -7.97 -4.63 10.92
N ASN A 10 -9.12 -5.23 10.63
CA ASN A 10 -9.59 -6.44 11.31
C ASN A 10 -9.75 -6.28 12.85
N VAL A 11 -10.05 -5.06 13.31
CA VAL A 11 -10.38 -4.80 14.72
C VAL A 11 -11.62 -5.61 15.10
N GLY A 12 -11.55 -6.29 16.25
CA GLY A 12 -12.55 -7.24 16.72
C GLY A 12 -12.09 -8.69 16.64
N MET A 13 -11.01 -9.00 15.92
CA MET A 13 -10.47 -10.35 15.86
C MET A 13 -9.85 -10.79 17.19
N ASN A 14 -10.11 -12.04 17.58
CA ASN A 14 -9.49 -12.75 18.69
C ASN A 14 -9.42 -14.25 18.37
N ASP A 15 -8.86 -15.07 19.27
CA ASP A 15 -8.72 -16.52 19.06
C ASP A 15 -10.06 -17.19 18.74
N ALA A 16 -11.10 -16.87 19.52
CA ALA A 16 -12.42 -17.50 19.40
C ALA A 16 -13.10 -17.13 18.07
N ILE A 17 -13.00 -15.87 17.66
CA ILE A 17 -13.57 -15.36 16.41
C ILE A 17 -12.78 -15.92 15.21
N ALA A 18 -11.45 -15.96 15.28
CA ALA A 18 -10.62 -16.56 14.23
C ALA A 18 -10.96 -18.05 14.03
N GLU A 19 -11.08 -18.80 15.13
CA GLU A 19 -11.44 -20.22 15.10
C GLU A 19 -12.88 -20.46 14.61
N ALA A 20 -13.83 -19.62 15.02
CA ALA A 20 -15.20 -19.73 14.56
C ALA A 20 -15.33 -19.38 13.07
N TYR A 21 -14.63 -18.33 12.64
CA TYR A 21 -14.67 -17.87 11.26
C TYR A 21 -13.96 -18.85 10.32
N SER A 22 -12.85 -19.47 10.76
CA SER A 22 -12.12 -20.46 9.96
C SER A 22 -12.92 -21.72 9.64
N LYS A 23 -14.03 -21.97 10.36
CA LYS A 23 -14.93 -23.12 10.10
C LYS A 23 -15.93 -22.87 8.97
N LYS A 24 -16.10 -21.62 8.53
CA LYS A 24 -16.91 -21.33 7.35
C LYS A 24 -16.18 -21.83 6.11
N GLU A 25 -16.92 -22.40 5.16
CA GLU A 25 -16.36 -22.93 3.91
C GLU A 25 -15.56 -21.84 3.18
N GLY A 26 -14.35 -22.18 2.74
CA GLY A 26 -13.44 -21.26 2.05
C GLY A 26 -12.81 -20.16 2.92
N CYS A 27 -13.15 -20.04 4.21
CA CYS A 27 -12.67 -18.95 5.07
C CYS A 27 -11.50 -19.35 5.98
N GLY A 28 -11.04 -20.60 5.93
CA GLY A 28 -10.00 -21.14 6.81
C GLY A 28 -8.73 -20.30 6.80
N TRP A 29 -8.12 -20.15 5.63
CA TRP A 29 -6.94 -19.29 5.44
C TRP A 29 -7.21 -17.82 5.81
N THR A 30 -8.31 -17.25 5.31
CA THR A 30 -8.66 -15.83 5.45
C THR A 30 -8.83 -15.41 6.90
N ALA A 31 -9.50 -16.23 7.71
CA ALA A 31 -9.72 -15.95 9.12
C ALA A 31 -8.39 -15.77 9.88
N TRP A 32 -7.44 -16.67 9.63
CA TRP A 32 -6.13 -16.60 10.28
C TRP A 32 -5.22 -15.53 9.69
N ASP A 33 -5.33 -15.23 8.38
CA ASP A 33 -4.61 -14.09 7.78
C ASP A 33 -5.09 -12.76 8.36
N CYS A 34 -6.41 -12.57 8.50
CA CYS A 34 -7.00 -11.40 9.14
C CYS A 34 -6.54 -11.27 10.60
N TYR A 35 -6.51 -12.38 11.36
CA TYR A 35 -6.05 -12.34 12.74
C TYR A 35 -4.56 -12.00 12.86
N ARG A 36 -3.71 -12.62 12.03
CA ARG A 36 -2.28 -12.31 11.96
C ARG A 36 -2.02 -10.83 11.64
N ARG A 37 -2.77 -10.26 10.69
CA ARG A 37 -2.67 -8.82 10.34
C ARG A 37 -3.04 -7.94 11.52
N PHE A 38 -4.16 -8.25 12.18
CA PHE A 38 -4.57 -7.52 13.38
C PHE A 38 -3.48 -7.55 14.46
N LEU A 39 -2.89 -8.72 14.71
CA LEU A 39 -1.78 -8.87 15.66
C LEU A 39 -0.55 -8.04 15.27
N GLN A 40 -0.22 -8.00 13.97
CA GLN A 40 0.89 -7.19 13.46
C GLN A 40 0.63 -5.69 13.67
N SER A 41 -0.52 -5.18 13.23
CA SER A 41 -0.89 -3.76 13.42
C SER A 41 -0.93 -3.40 14.90
N TRP A 42 -1.45 -4.29 15.76
CA TRP A 42 -1.44 -4.09 17.20
C TRP A 42 -0.03 -4.04 17.77
N GLY A 43 0.81 -5.03 17.48
CA GLY A 43 2.18 -5.04 17.99
C GLY A 43 2.98 -3.81 17.54
N MET A 44 2.82 -3.39 16.27
CA MET A 44 3.45 -2.17 15.75
C MET A 44 2.96 -0.90 16.47
N ALA A 45 1.66 -0.83 16.78
CA ALA A 45 1.12 0.30 17.52
C ALA A 45 1.71 0.46 18.93
N TYR A 46 2.18 -0.64 19.54
CA TYR A 46 2.84 -0.70 20.85
C TYR A 46 4.37 -0.89 20.76
N GLY A 47 4.99 -0.51 19.63
CA GLY A 47 6.44 -0.35 19.51
C GLY A 47 7.22 -1.56 18.99
N MET A 48 6.56 -2.63 18.53
CA MET A 48 7.24 -3.66 17.74
C MET A 48 7.58 -3.13 16.35
N LYS A 49 8.71 -3.57 15.80
CA LYS A 49 9.12 -3.19 14.44
C LYS A 49 8.51 -4.15 13.43
N ARG A 50 8.29 -3.67 12.20
CA ARG A 50 7.85 -4.51 11.08
C ARG A 50 8.81 -5.68 10.83
N ASP A 51 10.11 -5.43 10.94
CA ASP A 51 11.17 -6.44 10.79
C ASP A 51 11.01 -7.65 11.72
N ASP A 52 10.47 -7.44 12.93
CA ASP A 52 10.21 -8.53 13.89
C ASP A 52 9.19 -9.52 13.30
N PHE A 53 8.17 -9.01 12.62
CA PHE A 53 7.14 -9.81 11.98
C PHE A 53 7.61 -10.40 10.65
N ASP A 54 8.36 -9.64 9.87
CA ASP A 54 8.92 -10.10 8.60
C ASP A 54 9.89 -11.27 8.81
N GLN A 55 10.66 -11.26 9.89
CA GLN A 55 11.52 -12.38 10.28
C GLN A 55 10.69 -13.63 10.61
N ILE A 56 9.61 -13.51 11.39
CA ILE A 56 8.72 -14.65 11.69
C ILE A 56 8.10 -15.19 10.40
N MET A 57 7.58 -14.32 9.53
CA MET A 57 7.02 -14.71 8.23
C MET A 57 8.06 -15.46 7.38
N LYS A 58 9.30 -14.97 7.33
CA LYS A 58 10.40 -15.60 6.58
C LYS A 58 10.71 -16.99 7.10
N GLU A 59 10.84 -17.17 8.41
CA GLU A 59 11.09 -18.48 9.03
C GLU A 59 9.99 -19.50 8.72
N HIS A 60 8.72 -19.08 8.74
CA HIS A 60 7.59 -19.93 8.36
C HIS A 60 7.62 -20.32 6.87
N LYS A 61 7.99 -19.39 5.98
CA LYS A 61 8.16 -19.67 4.55
C LYS A 61 9.29 -20.66 4.30
N GLU A 62 10.46 -20.43 4.89
CA GLU A 62 11.64 -21.29 4.77
C GLU A 62 11.38 -22.70 5.28
N LYS A 63 10.75 -22.83 6.47
CA LYS A 63 10.39 -24.12 7.07
C LYS A 63 9.45 -24.95 6.19
N ARG A 64 8.65 -24.31 5.34
CA ARG A 64 7.66 -24.96 4.46
C ARG A 64 8.10 -25.02 3.00
N GLY A 65 9.23 -24.40 2.63
CA GLY A 65 9.71 -24.34 1.26
C GLY A 65 8.79 -23.57 0.31
N VAL A 66 8.04 -22.58 0.81
CA VAL A 66 7.15 -21.74 0.00
C VAL A 66 7.76 -20.35 -0.23
N ALA A 67 7.54 -19.77 -1.40
CA ALA A 67 8.05 -18.43 -1.73
C ALA A 67 7.08 -17.33 -1.27
N PHE A 68 5.78 -17.59 -1.40
CA PHE A 68 4.72 -16.61 -1.17
C PHE A 68 3.77 -17.04 -0.06
N LYS A 69 3.27 -16.05 0.69
CA LYS A 69 2.32 -16.26 1.79
C LYS A 69 1.03 -16.97 1.33
N ILE A 70 0.56 -16.67 0.12
CA ILE A 70 -0.64 -17.27 -0.46
C ILE A 70 -0.53 -18.80 -0.63
N GLN A 71 0.70 -19.35 -0.61
CA GLN A 71 0.94 -20.78 -0.73
C GLN A 71 0.82 -21.53 0.61
N PHE A 72 0.59 -20.82 1.72
CA PHE A 72 0.33 -21.46 3.00
C PHE A 72 -1.04 -22.16 3.00
N THR A 73 -1.12 -23.33 3.65
CA THR A 73 -2.40 -23.96 4.00
C THR A 73 -3.09 -23.23 5.15
N ASP A 74 -4.37 -23.51 5.39
CA ASP A 74 -5.14 -22.95 6.53
C ASP A 74 -4.41 -23.15 7.87
N ASP A 75 -3.96 -24.38 8.14
CA ASP A 75 -3.20 -24.71 9.36
C ASP A 75 -1.86 -23.97 9.44
N GLN A 76 -1.21 -23.74 8.31
CA GLN A 76 0.06 -23.00 8.26
C GLN A 76 -0.17 -21.53 8.59
N MET A 77 -1.22 -20.93 8.04
CA MET A 77 -1.60 -19.55 8.35
C MET A 77 -1.99 -19.40 9.83
N LYS A 78 -2.70 -20.37 10.39
CA LYS A 78 -3.00 -20.43 11.83
C LYS A 78 -1.73 -20.45 12.68
N GLN A 79 -0.78 -21.33 12.37
CA GLN A 79 0.48 -21.42 13.11
C GLN A 79 1.30 -20.11 13.05
N LEU A 80 1.28 -19.44 11.90
CA LEU A 80 1.91 -18.14 11.73
C LEU A 80 1.24 -17.07 12.61
N ALA A 81 -0.10 -16.98 12.60
CA ALA A 81 -0.85 -16.06 13.45
C ALA A 81 -0.54 -16.28 14.95
N LEU A 82 -0.50 -17.54 15.39
CA LEU A 82 -0.14 -17.89 16.77
C LEU A 82 1.31 -17.52 17.10
N SER A 83 2.24 -17.63 16.15
CA SER A 83 3.63 -17.20 16.35
C SER A 83 3.73 -15.68 16.52
N TYR A 84 2.92 -14.91 15.79
CA TYR A 84 2.82 -13.45 15.98
C TYR A 84 2.30 -13.14 17.39
N LYS A 85 1.21 -13.81 17.81
CA LYS A 85 0.65 -13.65 19.16
C LYS A 85 1.67 -13.97 20.26
N GLU A 86 2.46 -15.02 20.08
CA GLU A 86 3.52 -15.39 21.01
C GLU A 86 4.61 -14.31 21.07
N ALA A 87 5.01 -13.74 19.93
CA ALA A 87 5.97 -12.64 19.88
C ALA A 87 5.49 -11.40 20.62
N LEU A 88 4.21 -11.03 20.47
CA LEU A 88 3.58 -9.95 21.26
C LEU A 88 3.65 -10.26 22.77
N THR A 89 3.25 -11.48 23.15
CA THR A 89 3.20 -11.91 24.56
C THR A 89 4.58 -11.88 25.21
N LYS A 90 5.63 -12.32 24.50
CA LYS A 90 7.03 -12.27 24.97
C LYS A 90 7.51 -10.86 25.27
N ARG A 91 6.95 -9.86 24.60
CA ARG A 91 7.25 -8.43 24.83
C ARG A 91 6.30 -7.76 25.83
N GLY A 92 5.40 -8.52 26.47
CA GLY A 92 4.40 -8.00 27.40
C GLY A 92 3.29 -7.18 26.70
N ILE A 93 3.15 -7.32 25.38
CA ILE A 93 2.08 -6.66 24.61
C ILE A 93 0.88 -7.59 24.60
N HIS A 94 -0.21 -7.15 25.22
CA HIS A 94 -1.43 -7.93 25.32
C HIS A 94 -2.53 -7.34 24.44
N VAL A 95 -3.14 -8.18 23.63
CA VAL A 95 -4.35 -7.85 22.87
C VAL A 95 -5.56 -8.13 23.75
N LYS A 96 -6.51 -7.20 23.81
CA LYS A 96 -7.76 -7.41 24.55
C LYS A 96 -8.62 -8.41 23.79
N ASP A 97 -9.24 -9.38 24.46
CA ASP A 97 -10.13 -10.32 23.77
C ASP A 97 -11.49 -9.70 23.42
N GLU A 98 -11.98 -8.77 24.25
CA GLU A 98 -13.27 -8.09 24.04
C GLU A 98 -13.22 -7.10 22.86
N PRO A 99 -14.00 -7.31 21.78
CA PRO A 99 -13.94 -6.48 20.57
C PRO A 99 -14.19 -5.00 20.81
N PHE A 100 -15.10 -4.64 21.71
CA PHE A 100 -15.42 -3.24 21.99
C PHE A 100 -14.28 -2.53 22.74
N GLU A 101 -13.53 -3.24 23.59
CA GLU A 101 -12.32 -2.69 24.21
C GLU A 101 -11.19 -2.53 23.20
N GLN A 102 -11.03 -3.49 22.28
CA GLN A 102 -10.10 -3.35 21.16
C GLN A 102 -10.41 -2.10 20.33
N LEU A 103 -11.68 -1.88 19.99
CA LEU A 103 -12.13 -0.72 19.22
C LEU A 103 -11.79 0.60 19.93
N LYS A 104 -12.09 0.72 21.22
CA LYS A 104 -11.76 1.92 22.00
C LYS A 104 -10.25 2.20 22.00
N LEU A 105 -9.43 1.18 22.24
CA LEU A 105 -7.97 1.31 22.22
C LEU A 105 -7.43 1.66 20.82
N ALA A 106 -7.99 1.09 19.76
CA ALA A 106 -7.64 1.44 18.39
C ALA A 106 -7.96 2.91 18.09
N ILE A 107 -9.15 3.40 18.47
CA ILE A 107 -9.53 4.82 18.32
C ILE A 107 -8.53 5.73 19.02
N HIS A 108 -8.20 5.45 20.29
CA HIS A 108 -7.20 6.23 21.02
C HIS A 108 -5.83 6.18 20.34
N SER A 109 -5.37 5.00 19.92
CA SER A 109 -4.08 4.87 19.23
C SER A 109 -4.03 5.63 17.90
N VAL A 110 -5.14 5.74 17.16
CA VAL A 110 -5.20 6.53 15.92
C VAL A 110 -5.15 8.01 16.24
N MET A 111 -5.93 8.47 17.22
CA MET A 111 -5.92 9.87 17.66
C MET A 111 -4.53 10.29 18.16
N ASP A 112 -3.89 9.46 19.00
CA ASP A 112 -2.55 9.72 19.53
C ASP A 112 -1.49 9.72 18.43
N SER A 113 -1.70 8.98 17.34
CA SER A 113 -0.76 8.97 16.21
C SER A 113 -0.65 10.30 15.49
N TRP A 114 -1.61 11.22 15.69
CA TRP A 114 -1.49 12.61 15.26
C TRP A 114 -0.24 13.30 15.84
N PHE A 115 0.18 12.89 17.03
CA PHE A 115 1.36 13.45 17.70
C PHE A 115 2.63 12.61 17.50
N SER A 116 2.60 11.62 16.59
CA SER A 116 3.80 10.87 16.23
C SER A 116 4.80 11.72 15.45
N GLU A 117 6.08 11.36 15.52
CA GLU A 117 7.15 12.06 14.81
C GLU A 117 6.92 12.07 13.29
N SER A 118 6.49 10.93 12.72
CA SER A 118 6.14 10.84 11.29
C SER A 118 5.02 11.81 10.91
N ALA A 119 3.96 11.90 11.73
CA ALA A 119 2.86 12.83 11.52
C ALA A 119 3.29 14.29 11.66
N ILE A 120 4.10 14.62 12.67
CA ILE A 120 4.66 15.97 12.88
C ILE A 120 5.50 16.39 11.68
N ASN A 121 6.42 15.53 11.23
CA ASN A 121 7.29 15.81 10.08
C ASN A 121 6.47 16.03 8.81
N TYR A 122 5.47 15.19 8.56
CA TYR A 122 4.57 15.36 7.43
C TYR A 122 3.79 16.68 7.50
N ARG A 123 3.28 17.06 8.67
CA ARG A 123 2.55 18.33 8.87
C ARG A 123 3.44 19.54 8.65
N ASN A 124 4.66 19.53 9.17
CA ASN A 124 5.63 20.61 8.98
C ASN A 124 5.94 20.83 7.50
N HIS A 125 6.12 19.74 6.74
CA HIS A 125 6.35 19.82 5.30
C HIS A 125 5.09 20.28 4.53
N SER A 126 3.93 19.77 4.90
CA SER A 126 2.66 20.05 4.21
C SER A 126 1.96 21.32 4.69
N GLN A 127 2.54 22.05 5.64
CA GLN A 127 1.98 23.25 6.28
C GLN A 127 0.58 23.02 6.89
N VAL A 128 0.38 21.87 7.52
CA VAL A 128 -0.87 21.53 8.22
C VAL A 128 -0.74 21.90 9.69
N ALA A 129 -1.70 22.68 10.20
CA ALA A 129 -1.69 23.16 11.58
C ALA A 129 -1.97 22.03 12.58
N GLU A 130 -1.31 22.07 13.73
CA GLU A 130 -1.41 21.01 14.75
C GLU A 130 -2.81 20.94 15.37
N GLU A 131 -3.45 22.09 15.56
CA GLU A 131 -4.74 22.26 16.23
C GLU A 131 -5.94 21.69 15.45
N TRP A 132 -5.75 21.30 14.18
CA TRP A 132 -6.81 20.67 13.39
C TRP A 132 -7.19 19.29 13.91
N GLY A 133 -6.23 18.58 14.52
CA GLY A 133 -6.42 17.22 15.00
C GLY A 133 -6.72 16.21 13.87
N THR A 134 -7.30 15.08 14.25
CA THR A 134 -7.67 14.02 13.31
C THR A 134 -9.02 13.41 13.67
N ALA A 135 -9.75 12.93 12.67
CA ALA A 135 -10.97 12.14 12.86
C ALA A 135 -10.63 10.64 12.79
N VAL A 136 -11.46 9.81 13.44
CA VAL A 136 -11.37 8.36 13.33
C VAL A 136 -12.62 7.85 12.61
N VAL A 137 -12.43 7.17 11.48
CA VAL A 137 -13.50 6.50 10.74
C VAL A 137 -13.51 5.04 11.13
N VAL A 138 -14.65 4.57 11.65
CA VAL A 138 -14.90 3.16 11.94
C VAL A 138 -15.78 2.62 10.83
N GLN A 139 -15.30 1.59 10.12
CA GLN A 139 -15.96 1.03 8.95
C GLN A 139 -16.02 -0.49 9.07
N GLU A 140 -17.09 -1.09 8.53
CA GLU A 140 -17.20 -2.53 8.37
C GLU A 140 -16.11 -3.04 7.42
N MET A 141 -15.48 -4.17 7.77
CA MET A 141 -14.43 -4.77 6.96
C MET A 141 -15.04 -5.42 5.71
N VAL A 142 -14.40 -5.18 4.58
CA VAL A 142 -14.58 -5.90 3.32
C VAL A 142 -13.27 -6.63 3.02
N LEU A 143 -13.33 -7.89 2.61
CA LEU A 143 -12.17 -8.77 2.55
C LEU A 143 -11.80 -9.13 1.10
N GLY A 144 -10.84 -8.41 0.54
CA GLY A 144 -10.23 -8.75 -0.76
C GLY A 144 -9.30 -9.97 -0.74
N ASN A 145 -9.22 -10.65 0.41
CA ASN A 145 -8.38 -11.84 0.63
C ASN A 145 -9.20 -13.11 0.91
N GLN A 146 -10.47 -13.17 0.51
CA GLN A 146 -11.34 -14.32 0.75
C GLN A 146 -11.12 -15.49 -0.23
N SER A 147 -10.85 -15.19 -1.50
CA SER A 147 -10.73 -16.17 -2.57
C SER A 147 -9.92 -15.64 -3.76
N ASP A 148 -9.58 -16.53 -4.71
CA ASP A 148 -8.91 -16.17 -5.98
C ASP A 148 -9.73 -15.19 -6.85
N ASN A 149 -11.02 -15.02 -6.53
CA ASN A 149 -11.94 -14.10 -7.19
C ASN A 149 -12.21 -12.82 -6.38
N SER A 150 -11.43 -12.60 -5.32
CA SER A 150 -11.47 -11.40 -4.49
C SER A 150 -10.15 -10.63 -4.61
N GLY A 151 -10.21 -9.33 -4.40
CA GLY A 151 -9.03 -8.49 -4.48
C GLY A 151 -9.26 -7.08 -3.95
N SER A 152 -8.16 -6.35 -3.80
CA SER A 152 -8.18 -4.93 -3.48
C SER A 152 -7.38 -4.18 -4.52
N GLY A 153 -7.61 -2.87 -4.65
CA GLY A 153 -6.87 -2.05 -5.60
C GLY A 153 -7.06 -0.56 -5.37
N VAL A 154 -6.29 0.19 -6.14
CA VAL A 154 -6.36 1.65 -6.20
C VAL A 154 -6.39 2.04 -7.67
N ILE A 155 -7.38 2.85 -8.05
CA ILE A 155 -7.48 3.44 -9.39
C ILE A 155 -7.39 4.95 -9.32
N PHE A 156 -6.82 5.51 -10.37
CA PHE A 156 -6.89 6.91 -10.73
C PHE A 156 -7.83 7.04 -11.92
N THR A 157 -8.68 8.06 -11.88
CA THR A 157 -9.60 8.35 -12.99
C THR A 157 -8.92 9.06 -14.16
N SER A 158 -7.67 9.50 -13.98
CA SER A 158 -6.81 9.97 -15.06
C SER A 158 -5.41 9.35 -15.04
N SER A 159 -4.94 8.89 -16.20
CA SER A 159 -3.57 8.44 -16.42
C SER A 159 -2.65 9.62 -16.76
N PRO A 160 -1.52 9.79 -16.06
CA PRO A 160 -0.53 10.81 -16.42
C PRO A 160 0.27 10.47 -17.69
N PHE A 161 0.21 9.22 -18.19
CA PHE A 161 1.06 8.74 -19.28
C PHE A 161 0.42 8.79 -20.67
N ASN A 162 -0.90 8.82 -20.74
CA ASN A 162 -1.60 8.57 -21.99
C ASN A 162 -1.78 9.83 -22.83
N GLY A 163 -1.54 11.02 -22.27
CA GLY A 163 -1.68 12.31 -22.95
C GLY A 163 -3.08 12.63 -23.45
N THR A 164 -4.06 11.77 -23.14
CA THR A 164 -5.46 11.93 -23.54
C THR A 164 -6.21 12.71 -22.47
N THR A 165 -7.01 13.67 -22.92
CA THR A 165 -7.95 14.39 -22.06
C THR A 165 -9.17 13.51 -21.77
N GLY A 166 -9.71 13.64 -20.56
CA GLY A 166 -10.88 12.88 -20.12
C GLY A 166 -10.55 11.69 -19.23
N MET A 167 -11.56 10.86 -18.97
CA MET A 167 -11.44 9.73 -18.07
C MET A 167 -10.70 8.55 -18.72
N ASN A 168 -9.63 8.11 -18.09
CA ASN A 168 -8.85 6.96 -18.49
C ASN A 168 -8.31 6.28 -17.23
N LEU A 169 -8.96 5.18 -16.82
CA LEU A 169 -8.60 4.48 -15.60
C LEU A 169 -7.16 3.98 -15.66
N TYR A 170 -6.46 4.14 -14.54
CA TYR A 170 -5.08 3.73 -14.36
C TYR A 170 -4.87 3.31 -12.91
N GLY A 171 -3.96 2.40 -12.62
CA GLY A 171 -3.70 2.00 -11.24
C GLY A 171 -3.31 0.54 -11.13
N ASP A 172 -3.43 0.00 -9.94
CA ASP A 172 -2.98 -1.35 -9.61
C ASP A 172 -3.99 -2.06 -8.70
N PHE A 173 -4.09 -3.39 -8.85
CA PHE A 173 -4.84 -4.25 -7.95
C PHE A 173 -4.05 -5.51 -7.59
N ALA A 174 -4.46 -6.21 -6.55
CA ALA A 174 -3.91 -7.51 -6.16
C ALA A 174 -5.04 -8.46 -5.75
N LEU A 175 -4.92 -9.72 -6.18
CA LEU A 175 -5.84 -10.80 -5.80
C LEU A 175 -5.45 -11.38 -4.45
N CYS A 176 -6.44 -11.93 -3.73
CA CYS A 176 -6.24 -12.54 -2.42
C CYS A 176 -5.50 -11.61 -1.43
N SER A 177 -5.80 -10.32 -1.47
CA SER A 177 -5.01 -9.25 -0.87
C SER A 177 -5.87 -8.20 -0.19
N GLN A 178 -5.38 -7.65 0.93
CA GLN A 178 -5.95 -6.45 1.56
C GLN A 178 -5.19 -5.20 1.08
N GLY A 179 -5.82 -4.02 1.16
CA GLY A 179 -5.23 -2.77 0.64
C GLY A 179 -3.82 -2.45 1.17
N GLU A 180 -3.52 -2.85 2.41
CA GLU A 180 -2.19 -2.70 3.02
C GLU A 180 -1.06 -3.34 2.18
N ASP A 181 -1.31 -4.50 1.57
CA ASP A 181 -0.30 -5.22 0.79
C ASP A 181 0.10 -4.45 -0.47
N ILE A 182 -0.84 -3.71 -1.04
CA ILE A 182 -0.68 -2.93 -2.27
C ILE A 182 0.15 -1.69 -1.97
N VAL A 183 -0.23 -0.95 -0.93
CA VAL A 183 0.45 0.27 -0.52
C VAL A 183 1.86 -0.03 -0.02
N SER A 184 2.06 -1.13 0.70
CA SER A 184 3.38 -1.55 1.20
C SER A 184 4.30 -2.13 0.12
N GLY A 185 3.80 -2.40 -1.10
CA GLY A 185 4.59 -2.99 -2.18
C GLY A 185 5.07 -4.42 -1.91
N LEU A 186 4.45 -5.12 -0.96
CA LEU A 186 4.82 -6.50 -0.58
C LEU A 186 4.32 -7.56 -1.57
N VAL A 187 3.32 -7.21 -2.38
CA VAL A 187 2.75 -8.08 -3.40
C VAL A 187 3.02 -7.52 -4.78
N ASN A 188 3.13 -8.43 -5.75
CA ASN A 188 3.18 -8.05 -7.15
C ASN A 188 1.78 -7.58 -7.55
N THR A 189 1.68 -6.31 -7.93
CA THR A 189 0.43 -5.74 -8.41
C THR A 189 0.17 -6.10 -9.87
N LEU A 190 -1.11 -6.14 -10.21
CA LEU A 190 -1.62 -6.37 -11.54
C LEU A 190 -2.22 -5.07 -12.08
N PRO A 191 -2.11 -4.80 -13.39
CA PRO A 191 -2.59 -3.58 -14.00
C PRO A 191 -4.12 -3.53 -14.04
N ILE A 192 -4.69 -2.33 -13.95
CA ILE A 192 -6.15 -2.15 -14.03
C ILE A 192 -6.67 -2.31 -15.46
N THR A 193 -5.94 -1.78 -16.45
CA THR A 193 -6.38 -1.80 -17.86
C THR A 193 -5.52 -2.68 -18.75
N GLU A 194 -6.10 -3.14 -19.87
CA GLU A 194 -5.36 -3.89 -20.89
C GLU A 194 -4.32 -3.03 -21.60
N ASP A 195 -4.56 -1.73 -21.73
CA ASP A 195 -3.58 -0.78 -22.29
C ASP A 195 -2.33 -0.68 -21.39
N GLN A 196 -2.54 -0.50 -20.08
CA GLN A 196 -1.46 -0.52 -19.09
C GLN A 196 -0.68 -1.84 -19.15
N ARG A 197 -1.38 -2.98 -19.22
CA ARG A 197 -0.76 -4.30 -19.29
C ARG A 197 0.17 -4.43 -20.49
N LYS A 198 -0.33 -4.10 -21.69
CA LYS A 198 0.44 -4.23 -22.95
C LYS A 198 1.65 -3.31 -23.00
N ARG A 199 1.58 -2.12 -22.39
CA ARG A 199 2.66 -1.12 -22.41
C ARG A 199 3.72 -1.37 -21.33
N HIS A 200 3.29 -1.62 -20.10
CA HIS A 200 4.15 -1.53 -18.91
C HIS A 200 4.29 -2.84 -18.13
N TYR A 201 3.34 -3.77 -18.23
CA TYR A 201 3.34 -5.03 -17.48
C TYR A 201 3.47 -6.22 -18.44
N LYS A 202 4.58 -6.27 -19.18
CA LYS A 202 4.81 -7.29 -20.22
C LYS A 202 4.79 -8.72 -19.70
N ASP A 203 5.16 -8.90 -18.44
CA ASP A 203 5.18 -10.21 -17.78
C ASP A 203 3.84 -10.56 -17.12
N SER A 204 2.86 -9.64 -17.10
CA SER A 204 1.53 -9.92 -16.57
C SER A 204 0.63 -10.59 -17.60
N SER A 205 0.07 -11.73 -17.20
CA SER A 205 -0.90 -12.47 -18.01
C SER A 205 -2.28 -11.80 -18.07
N MET A 206 -2.61 -10.93 -17.12
CA MET A 206 -3.96 -10.36 -16.97
C MET A 206 -3.97 -8.89 -16.53
N SER A 207 -5.12 -8.25 -16.71
CA SER A 207 -5.49 -6.98 -16.10
C SER A 207 -6.87 -7.12 -15.44
N LEU A 208 -7.28 -6.15 -14.61
CA LEU A 208 -8.63 -6.15 -14.04
C LEU A 208 -9.68 -6.10 -15.14
N GLU A 209 -9.44 -5.30 -16.19
CA GLU A 209 -10.33 -5.18 -17.36
C GLU A 209 -10.56 -6.51 -18.08
N SER A 210 -9.54 -7.36 -18.22
CA SER A 210 -9.68 -8.65 -18.91
C SER A 210 -10.14 -9.79 -18.01
N ALA A 211 -9.64 -9.87 -16.77
CA ALA A 211 -9.95 -10.96 -15.86
C ALA A 211 -11.28 -10.76 -15.11
N PHE A 212 -11.62 -9.52 -14.76
CA PHE A 212 -12.81 -9.17 -13.96
C PHE A 212 -13.63 -8.07 -14.66
N PRO A 213 -14.12 -8.29 -15.90
CA PRO A 213 -14.74 -7.25 -16.71
C PRO A 213 -15.97 -6.62 -16.03
N LYS A 214 -16.73 -7.39 -15.26
CA LYS A 214 -17.90 -6.89 -14.51
C LYS A 214 -17.50 -5.90 -13.42
N ILE A 215 -16.44 -6.20 -12.67
CA ILE A 215 -15.89 -5.32 -11.63
C ILE A 215 -15.31 -4.06 -12.27
N TYR A 216 -14.51 -4.21 -13.34
CA TYR A 216 -13.96 -3.08 -14.08
C TYR A 216 -15.07 -2.13 -14.60
N GLN A 217 -16.13 -2.68 -15.18
CA GLN A 217 -17.27 -1.87 -15.64
C GLN A 217 -18.00 -1.19 -14.48
N ALA A 218 -18.07 -1.82 -13.30
CA ALA A 218 -18.65 -1.20 -12.10
C ALA A 218 -17.79 -0.03 -11.59
N LEU A 219 -16.46 -0.20 -11.56
CA LEU A 219 -15.52 0.89 -11.25
C LEU A 219 -15.65 2.05 -12.24
N MET A 220 -15.75 1.78 -13.54
CA MET A 220 -15.98 2.82 -14.54
C MET A 220 -17.28 3.59 -14.29
N ARG A 221 -18.37 2.91 -13.90
CA ARG A 221 -19.64 3.57 -13.54
C ARG A 221 -19.47 4.48 -12.33
N TYR A 222 -18.79 4.02 -11.27
CA TYR A 222 -18.54 4.83 -10.09
C TYR A 222 -17.65 6.04 -10.40
N ALA A 223 -16.56 5.85 -11.14
CA ALA A 223 -15.69 6.93 -11.60
C ALA A 223 -16.48 7.96 -12.43
N LYS A 224 -17.31 7.51 -13.37
CA LYS A 224 -18.17 8.37 -14.18
C LYS A 224 -19.13 9.19 -13.34
N ARG A 225 -19.80 8.57 -12.38
CA ARG A 225 -20.71 9.24 -11.47
C ARG A 225 -20.00 10.34 -10.65
N LEU A 226 -18.79 10.05 -10.15
CA LEU A 226 -17.98 11.03 -9.42
C LEU A 226 -17.64 12.25 -10.29
N LEU A 227 -17.20 12.05 -11.53
CA LEU A 227 -16.76 13.14 -12.41
C LEU A 227 -17.92 13.90 -13.07
N GLU A 228 -18.89 13.18 -13.64
CA GLU A 228 -19.92 13.77 -14.49
C GLU A 228 -21.19 14.16 -13.71
N GLU A 229 -21.63 13.33 -12.76
CA GLU A 229 -22.86 13.62 -12.01
C GLU A 229 -22.59 14.51 -10.80
N TYR A 230 -21.50 14.26 -10.08
CA TYR A 230 -21.13 15.05 -8.88
C TYR A 230 -20.16 16.19 -9.19
N GLY A 231 -19.60 16.26 -10.40
CA GLY A 231 -18.72 17.35 -10.81
C GLY A 231 -17.36 17.37 -10.10
N PHE A 232 -16.92 16.24 -9.56
CA PHE A 232 -15.59 16.16 -8.95
C PHE A 232 -14.50 16.24 -10.01
N VAL A 233 -13.35 16.80 -9.62
CA VAL A 233 -12.12 16.67 -10.41
C VAL A 233 -11.68 15.22 -10.46
N HIS A 234 -10.67 14.90 -11.28
CA HIS A 234 -10.10 13.55 -11.31
C HIS A 234 -9.81 13.03 -9.91
N GLN A 235 -10.27 11.82 -9.63
CA GLN A 235 -10.19 11.15 -8.34
C GLN A 235 -9.15 10.02 -8.35
N GLU A 236 -8.58 9.78 -7.19
CA GLU A 236 -7.99 8.51 -6.76
C GLU A 236 -9.03 7.77 -5.91
N ILE A 237 -9.24 6.49 -6.19
CA ILE A 237 -10.29 5.66 -5.63
C ILE A 237 -9.67 4.35 -5.12
N GLU A 238 -9.84 4.06 -3.84
CA GLU A 238 -9.49 2.78 -3.24
C GLU A 238 -10.71 1.88 -3.22
N PHE A 239 -10.54 0.62 -3.62
CA PHE A 239 -11.63 -0.33 -3.74
C PHE A 239 -11.23 -1.73 -3.30
N THR A 240 -12.23 -2.51 -2.91
CA THR A 240 -12.12 -3.93 -2.64
C THR A 240 -13.31 -4.65 -3.26
N PHE A 241 -13.09 -5.85 -3.77
CA PHE A 241 -14.15 -6.73 -4.24
C PHE A 241 -14.02 -8.11 -3.61
N GLU A 242 -15.14 -8.68 -3.14
CA GLU A 242 -15.16 -10.00 -2.51
C GLU A 242 -15.46 -11.13 -3.51
N SER A 243 -16.00 -10.80 -4.68
CA SER A 243 -16.22 -11.71 -5.80
C SER A 243 -16.18 -11.00 -7.15
N GLU A 244 -16.38 -11.74 -8.26
CA GLU A 244 -16.49 -11.16 -9.61
C GLU A 244 -17.81 -10.40 -9.84
N GLN A 245 -18.75 -10.41 -8.90
CA GLN A 245 -20.04 -9.74 -9.06
C GLN A 245 -19.93 -8.24 -8.74
N PRO A 246 -20.55 -7.36 -9.55
CA PRO A 246 -20.54 -5.92 -9.33
C PRO A 246 -21.06 -5.46 -7.96
N ASP A 247 -21.98 -6.20 -7.35
CA ASP A 247 -22.59 -5.85 -6.07
C ASP A 247 -21.63 -6.12 -4.90
N ASP A 248 -20.62 -6.97 -5.11
CA ASP A 248 -19.55 -7.25 -4.16
C ASP A 248 -18.35 -6.31 -4.38
N LEU A 249 -18.50 -5.23 -5.16
CA LEU A 249 -17.51 -4.16 -5.28
C LEU A 249 -17.82 -3.03 -4.31
N TYR A 250 -16.83 -2.71 -3.49
CA TYR A 250 -16.91 -1.69 -2.45
C TYR A 250 -15.90 -0.57 -2.75
N ILE A 251 -16.39 0.66 -2.80
CA ILE A 251 -15.54 1.85 -2.82
C ILE A 251 -15.27 2.26 -1.38
N LEU A 252 -14.00 2.21 -0.97
CA LEU A 252 -13.60 2.41 0.42
C LEU A 252 -13.17 3.84 0.68
N GLN A 253 -12.47 4.46 -0.28
CA GLN A 253 -11.99 5.83 -0.17
C GLN A 253 -11.98 6.49 -1.56
N THR A 254 -12.27 7.80 -1.59
CA THR A 254 -12.04 8.65 -2.76
C THR A 254 -11.38 9.94 -2.31
N ARG A 255 -10.47 10.46 -3.13
CA ARG A 255 -9.87 11.78 -2.94
C ARG A 255 -9.49 12.40 -4.28
N ASN A 256 -9.30 13.72 -4.29
CA ASN A 256 -8.80 14.41 -5.47
C ASN A 256 -7.42 13.86 -5.87
N GLN A 257 -7.29 13.47 -7.12
CA GLN A 257 -6.02 13.10 -7.73
C GLN A 257 -5.16 14.36 -7.91
N ASN A 258 -3.91 14.31 -7.45
CA ASN A 258 -2.98 15.41 -7.65
C ASN A 258 -2.30 15.29 -9.03
N LEU A 259 -2.79 16.05 -10.01
CA LEU A 259 -2.25 16.05 -11.37
C LEU A 259 -1.26 17.20 -11.55
N LYS A 260 0.04 16.95 -11.41
CA LYS A 260 1.07 17.92 -11.84
C LYS A 260 1.11 17.96 -13.38
N LYS A 261 0.65 19.05 -13.98
CA LYS A 261 0.84 19.29 -15.42
C LYS A 261 2.28 19.72 -15.66
N SER A 262 3.10 18.84 -16.25
CA SER A 262 4.41 19.28 -16.72
C SER A 262 4.28 20.11 -18.00
N THR A 263 4.81 21.33 -17.98
CA THR A 263 4.87 22.24 -19.13
C THR A 263 6.16 22.11 -19.93
N SER A 264 7.12 21.31 -19.46
CA SER A 264 8.42 21.07 -20.07
C SER A 264 8.82 19.61 -19.97
N PHE A 265 9.62 19.14 -20.92
CA PHE A 265 10.18 17.79 -20.91
C PHE A 265 11.69 17.89 -20.80
N GLU A 266 12.22 17.29 -19.75
CA GLU A 266 13.66 17.13 -19.59
C GLU A 266 14.10 15.81 -20.22
N SER A 267 15.29 15.80 -20.80
CA SER A 267 15.89 14.61 -21.39
C SER A 267 17.35 14.51 -21.02
N PHE A 268 17.86 13.27 -20.98
CA PHE A 268 19.29 13.08 -20.82
C PHE A 268 20.05 13.66 -22.02
N ALA A 269 21.11 14.43 -21.76
CA ALA A 269 21.95 14.99 -22.82
C ALA A 269 22.62 13.91 -23.69
N PRO A 270 23.20 12.83 -23.14
CA PRO A 270 23.58 11.68 -23.95
C PRO A 270 22.31 10.95 -24.42
N PRO A 271 22.22 10.55 -25.69
CA PRO A 271 21.15 9.68 -26.17
C PRO A 271 21.15 8.36 -25.39
N LEU A 272 19.96 7.77 -25.15
CA LEU A 272 19.81 6.47 -24.48
C LEU A 272 20.68 5.35 -25.07
N LYS A 273 20.98 5.42 -26.38
CA LYS A 273 21.85 4.45 -27.07
C LYS A 273 23.31 4.48 -26.62
N GLN A 274 23.76 5.59 -26.02
CA GLN A 274 25.10 5.76 -25.47
C GLN A 274 25.17 5.45 -23.98
N MET A 275 24.02 5.08 -23.38
CA MET A 275 23.93 4.73 -21.97
C MET A 275 23.85 3.22 -21.80
N GLN A 276 24.47 2.71 -20.73
CA GLN A 276 24.33 1.32 -20.34
C GLN A 276 23.09 1.16 -19.46
N ARG A 277 22.08 0.44 -19.96
CA ARG A 277 20.91 0.08 -19.14
C ARG A 277 21.29 -1.04 -18.18
N VAL A 278 21.29 -0.73 -16.88
CA VAL A 278 21.56 -1.69 -15.79
C VAL A 278 20.29 -2.34 -15.22
N GLY A 279 19.13 -1.72 -15.43
CA GLY A 279 17.84 -2.22 -14.94
C GLY A 279 16.65 -1.46 -15.55
N TYR A 280 15.45 -1.87 -15.18
CA TYR A 280 14.20 -1.18 -15.50
C TYR A 280 13.17 -1.44 -14.39
N GLY A 281 12.18 -0.57 -14.27
CA GLY A 281 11.10 -0.67 -13.28
C GLY A 281 9.86 0.07 -13.75
N ILE A 282 8.98 0.37 -12.81
CA ILE A 282 7.74 1.11 -13.05
C ILE A 282 8.03 2.60 -12.89
N GLY A 283 7.83 3.37 -13.96
CA GLY A 283 7.93 4.83 -13.90
C GLY A 283 6.67 5.41 -13.28
N VAL A 284 6.72 5.76 -11.99
CA VAL A 284 5.57 6.34 -11.28
C VAL A 284 5.42 7.84 -11.58
N SER A 285 6.53 8.57 -11.54
CA SER A 285 6.60 9.97 -11.90
C SER A 285 7.36 10.14 -13.21
N SER A 286 7.02 11.18 -13.97
CA SER A 286 7.74 11.55 -15.17
C SER A 286 8.92 12.47 -14.84
N GLY A 287 10.10 12.20 -15.39
CA GLY A 287 11.29 13.01 -15.18
C GLY A 287 12.55 12.27 -15.60
N VAL A 288 13.67 13.00 -15.70
CA VAL A 288 15.01 12.44 -15.83
C VAL A 288 15.86 12.97 -14.69
N LEU A 289 16.66 12.10 -14.08
CA LEU A 289 17.51 12.49 -12.95
C LEU A 289 18.86 11.78 -13.07
N SER A 290 19.92 12.53 -12.79
CA SER A 290 21.28 12.01 -12.65
C SER A 290 21.83 12.52 -11.33
N GLY A 291 22.27 11.60 -10.46
CA GLY A 291 22.64 11.92 -9.09
C GLY A 291 23.48 10.83 -8.45
N ILE A 292 23.83 11.03 -7.18
CA ILE A 292 24.55 10.05 -6.36
C ILE A 292 23.54 9.26 -5.54
N LEU A 293 23.83 7.97 -5.32
CA LEU A 293 23.00 7.08 -4.52
C LEU A 293 23.22 7.34 -3.02
N ALA A 294 22.14 7.37 -2.25
CA ALA A 294 22.12 7.35 -0.79
C ALA A 294 21.22 6.22 -0.29
N PHE A 295 21.50 5.66 0.88
CA PHE A 295 20.75 4.51 1.43
C PHE A 295 19.99 4.84 2.71
N ASP A 296 20.37 5.91 3.40
CA ASP A 296 19.70 6.43 4.59
C ASP A 296 19.85 7.97 4.73
N LEU A 297 19.37 8.52 5.85
CA LEU A 297 19.38 9.96 6.09
C LEU A 297 20.79 10.50 6.35
N ASP A 298 21.66 9.71 6.98
CA ASP A 298 23.03 10.11 7.31
C ASP A 298 23.88 10.20 6.03
N ASP A 299 23.67 9.26 5.10
CA ASP A 299 24.21 9.34 3.74
C ASP A 299 23.77 10.63 3.04
N ILE A 300 22.47 10.96 3.08
CA ILE A 300 21.93 12.17 2.44
C ILE A 300 22.59 13.43 3.02
N HIS A 301 22.69 13.52 4.35
CA HIS A 301 23.31 14.68 5.01
C HIS A 301 24.79 14.81 4.64
N THR A 302 25.55 13.72 4.72
CA THR A 302 26.97 13.70 4.38
C THR A 302 27.19 14.13 2.93
N LEU A 303 26.40 13.60 1.99
CA LEU A 303 26.49 13.95 0.57
C LEU A 303 26.12 15.42 0.31
N LYS A 304 25.14 15.98 1.01
CA LYS A 304 24.80 17.41 0.89
C LYS A 304 25.90 18.33 1.42
N GLU A 305 26.62 17.90 2.46
CA GLU A 305 27.76 18.66 3.00
C GLU A 305 28.97 18.60 2.05
N GLU A 306 29.28 17.42 1.53
CA GLU A 306 30.44 17.21 0.65
C GLU A 306 30.20 17.74 -0.77
N GLN A 307 28.98 17.62 -1.29
CA GLN A 307 28.61 17.89 -2.68
C GLN A 307 27.23 18.59 -2.77
N PRO A 308 27.13 19.86 -2.33
CA PRO A 308 25.83 20.55 -2.19
C PRO A 308 25.06 20.73 -3.50
N ASP A 309 25.74 20.73 -4.64
CA ASP A 309 25.11 20.91 -5.96
C ASP A 309 24.65 19.58 -6.58
N GLN A 310 25.07 18.45 -6.01
CA GLN A 310 24.79 17.14 -6.59
C GLN A 310 23.41 16.64 -6.17
N LYS A 311 22.66 16.12 -7.16
CA LYS A 311 21.36 15.50 -6.92
C LYS A 311 21.51 14.18 -6.18
N ILE A 312 20.61 13.91 -5.24
CA ILE A 312 20.67 12.71 -4.41
C ILE A 312 19.50 11.79 -4.74
N ILE A 313 19.81 10.52 -4.98
CA ILE A 313 18.86 9.47 -5.32
C ILE A 313 18.83 8.47 -4.16
N LEU A 314 17.73 8.46 -3.42
CA LEU A 314 17.52 7.51 -2.33
C LEU A 314 17.19 6.12 -2.89
N VAL A 315 17.88 5.09 -2.41
CA VAL A 315 17.65 3.70 -2.80
C VAL A 315 17.15 2.90 -1.61
N ARG A 316 15.97 2.29 -1.73
CA ARG A 316 15.36 1.49 -0.65
C ARG A 316 14.81 0.16 -1.16
N PRO A 317 14.67 -0.89 -0.32
CA PRO A 317 13.95 -2.10 -0.72
C PRO A 317 12.47 -1.81 -1.03
N ASP A 318 11.80 -1.11 -0.12
CA ASP A 318 10.45 -0.56 -0.16
C ASP A 318 10.44 0.75 0.65
N THR A 319 9.32 1.46 0.68
CA THR A 319 9.19 2.66 1.54
C THR A 319 8.18 2.41 2.63
N VAL A 320 8.52 2.88 3.83
CA VAL A 320 7.65 2.90 5.00
C VAL A 320 7.39 4.34 5.45
N PRO A 321 6.38 4.57 6.31
CA PRO A 321 6.13 5.90 6.89
C PRO A 321 7.35 6.52 7.59
N ASP A 322 8.22 5.69 8.14
CA ASP A 322 9.46 6.14 8.80
C ASP A 322 10.50 6.67 7.81
N ASP A 323 10.33 6.40 6.51
CA ASP A 323 11.20 6.92 5.44
C ASP A 323 10.77 8.32 4.96
N ILE A 324 9.67 8.90 5.49
CA ILE A 324 9.15 10.21 5.06
C ILE A 324 10.22 11.32 5.13
N PRO A 325 11.00 11.48 6.21
CA PRO A 325 12.06 12.48 6.27
C PRO A 325 13.10 12.33 5.15
N GLN A 326 13.50 11.10 4.84
CA GLN A 326 14.48 10.76 3.80
C GLN A 326 13.91 11.07 2.42
N ILE A 327 12.64 10.72 2.17
CA ILE A 327 11.95 11.00 0.92
C ILE A 327 11.90 12.51 0.66
N PHE A 328 11.56 13.32 1.66
CA PHE A 328 11.57 14.78 1.51
C PHE A 328 12.96 15.40 1.38
N ALA A 329 14.00 14.69 1.80
CA ALA A 329 15.38 15.16 1.72
C ALA A 329 16.07 14.78 0.39
N CYS A 330 15.54 13.85 -0.40
CA CYS A 330 16.14 13.40 -1.66
C CYS A 330 15.52 14.07 -2.90
N ASP A 331 16.23 14.00 -4.05
CA ASP A 331 15.74 14.51 -5.34
C ASP A 331 15.05 13.41 -6.19
N GLY A 332 15.32 12.14 -5.88
CA GLY A 332 14.69 11.01 -6.54
C GLY A 332 14.74 9.74 -5.71
N LEU A 333 13.87 8.79 -6.04
CA LEU A 333 13.67 7.56 -5.29
C LEU A 333 13.70 6.36 -6.23
N ILE A 334 14.46 5.33 -5.84
CA ILE A 334 14.45 4.01 -6.49
C ILE A 334 14.11 2.97 -5.44
N THR A 335 13.08 2.17 -5.69
CA THR A 335 12.73 1.04 -4.83
C THR A 335 12.93 -0.30 -5.53
N ALA A 336 13.26 -1.35 -4.75
CA ALA A 336 13.35 -2.71 -5.28
C ALA A 336 11.97 -3.35 -5.48
N LYS A 337 10.97 -2.92 -4.71
CA LYS A 337 9.58 -3.38 -4.74
C LYS A 337 8.60 -2.20 -4.78
N GLY A 338 7.36 -2.48 -5.17
CA GLY A 338 6.27 -1.50 -5.20
C GLY A 338 5.68 -1.28 -6.60
N GLY A 339 4.38 -0.98 -6.63
CA GLY A 339 3.62 -0.62 -7.83
C GLY A 339 3.40 0.88 -7.97
N VAL A 340 2.53 1.26 -8.91
CA VAL A 340 2.16 2.67 -9.21
C VAL A 340 1.37 3.34 -8.09
N THR A 341 0.91 2.55 -7.12
CA THR A 341 0.10 2.97 -5.96
C THR A 341 0.79 2.65 -4.63
N SER A 342 2.08 2.30 -4.66
CA SER A 342 2.87 2.09 -3.45
C SER A 342 3.06 3.39 -2.65
N HIS A 343 3.46 3.26 -1.38
CA HIS A 343 3.76 4.42 -0.52
C HIS A 343 4.78 5.38 -1.18
N ALA A 344 5.82 4.81 -1.80
CA ALA A 344 6.82 5.52 -2.59
C ALA A 344 6.17 6.33 -3.71
N ALA A 345 5.26 5.68 -4.44
CA ALA A 345 4.60 6.24 -5.60
C ALA A 345 3.66 7.40 -5.25
N VAL A 346 2.95 7.29 -4.13
CA VAL A 346 1.98 8.30 -3.67
C VAL A 346 2.67 9.48 -2.99
N THR A 347 3.86 9.27 -2.42
CA THR A 347 4.61 10.30 -1.69
C THR A 347 5.57 11.10 -2.58
N ALA A 348 6.10 10.49 -3.65
CA ALA A 348 6.95 11.13 -4.66
C ALA A 348 6.17 12.10 -5.57
#